data_AF-A0A8C8GPY1-F1
#
_entry.id   AF-A0A8C8GPY1-F1
#
_cell.length_a   1.000
_cell.length_b   1.000
_cell.length_c   1.000
_cell.angle_alpha   90.00
_cell.angle_beta   90.00
_cell.angle_gamma   90.00
#
_symmetry.space_group_name_H-M   'P 1'
#
loop_
_entity.id
_entity.type
_entity.pdbx_description
1 polymer ?
#
loop_
_entity_poly.entity_id
_entity_poly.type
_entity_poly.pdbx_seq_one_letter_code
_entity_poly.pdbx_strand_id
1 'polypeptide(L)'
;MPAYSTNMRLKFPILALTLEIITIILFAVFVVYDDGKHGGHGAHNNATHHEETTEQNPLTLYPMFQDVHVMIFIGFGFLMTFLKRYGFSSVGLNLLLAAFALQWGLLVQGLWHLDEGKIKVSIFKMINADFSTATVLISFGAVLGKTSPVQLLIMTLLEITIFEYVHKDI
;
A
#
# COMPACT_ATOMS: atom_id res chain seq x y z
N MET A 1 7.62 8.54 -40.15
CA MET A 1 7.21 8.38 -38.74
C MET A 1 7.28 6.90 -38.42
N PRO A 2 8.18 6.42 -37.54
CA PRO A 2 8.26 4.99 -37.28
C PRO A 2 7.03 4.56 -36.48
N ALA A 3 6.33 3.54 -36.97
CA ALA A 3 5.21 2.93 -36.28
C ALA A 3 5.74 2.30 -34.98
N TYR A 4 5.40 2.91 -33.84
CA TYR A 4 5.71 2.33 -32.53
C TYR A 4 4.90 1.04 -32.41
N SER A 5 5.56 -0.12 -32.53
CA SER A 5 4.88 -1.39 -32.27
C SER A 5 4.50 -1.41 -30.79
N THR A 6 3.20 -1.34 -30.53
CA THR A 6 2.63 -1.36 -29.19
C THR A 6 2.64 -2.80 -28.68
N ASN A 7 3.83 -3.37 -28.48
CA ASN A 7 4.04 -4.66 -27.80
C ASN A 7 3.76 -4.51 -26.29
N MET A 8 2.59 -3.97 -25.93
CA MET A 8 2.12 -3.81 -24.55
C MET A 8 2.00 -5.15 -23.83
N ARG A 9 1.79 -6.25 -24.57
CA ARG A 9 1.79 -7.62 -24.02
C ARG A 9 3.12 -8.03 -23.39
N LEU A 10 4.24 -7.47 -23.85
CA LEU A 10 5.57 -7.73 -23.28
C LEU A 10 6.01 -6.60 -22.34
N LYS A 11 5.73 -5.35 -22.71
CA LYS A 11 6.16 -4.17 -21.92
C LYS A 11 5.50 -4.12 -20.54
N PHE A 12 4.22 -4.47 -20.45
CA PHE A 12 3.50 -4.50 -19.18
C PHE A 12 4.09 -5.50 -18.17
N PRO A 13 4.22 -6.82 -18.48
CA PRO A 13 4.75 -7.76 -17.50
C PRO A 13 6.22 -7.48 -17.16
N ILE A 14 7.03 -7.02 -18.13
CA ILE A 14 8.42 -6.63 -17.85
C ILE A 14 8.46 -5.46 -16.85
N LEU A 15 7.64 -4.42 -17.05
CA LEU A 15 7.58 -3.29 -16.13
C LEU A 15 7.08 -3.71 -14.75
N ALA A 16 5.99 -4.47 -14.69
CA ALA A 16 5.42 -4.95 -13.43
C ALA A 16 6.43 -5.79 -12.63
N LEU A 17 7.11 -6.74 -13.29
CA LEU A 17 8.16 -7.54 -12.64
C LEU A 17 9.35 -6.71 -12.20
N THR A 18 9.75 -5.71 -13.00
CA THR A 18 10.85 -4.81 -12.63
C THR A 18 10.48 -4.00 -11.38
N LEU A 19 9.27 -3.44 -11.34
CA LEU A 19 8.77 -2.70 -10.18
C LEU A 19 8.69 -3.61 -8.94
N GLU A 20 8.16 -4.83 -9.09
CA GLU A 20 8.06 -5.79 -7.99
C GLU A 20 9.44 -6.18 -7.43
N ILE A 21 10.41 -6.45 -8.29
CA ILE A 21 11.80 -6.78 -7.88
C ILE A 21 12.41 -5.60 -7.11
N ILE A 22 12.21 -4.37 -7.59
CA ILE A 22 12.69 -3.17 -6.89
C ILE A 22 12.04 -3.06 -5.50
N THR A 23 10.72 -3.22 -5.42
CA THR A 23 9.97 -3.22 -4.16
C THR A 23 10.50 -4.28 -3.19
N ILE A 24 10.70 -5.52 -3.66
CA ILE A 24 11.24 -6.61 -2.82
C ILE A 24 12.63 -6.27 -2.26
N ILE A 25 13.53 -5.73 -3.10
CA ILE A 25 14.86 -5.33 -2.65
C ILE A 25 14.77 -4.23 -1.59
N LEU A 26 13.91 -3.23 -1.81
CA LEU A 26 13.69 -2.15 -0.85
C LEU A 26 13.13 -2.67 0.47
N PHE A 27 12.13 -3.56 0.44
CA PHE A 27 11.60 -4.21 1.63
C PHE A 27 12.71 -4.99 2.36
N ALA A 28 13.50 -5.80 1.66
CA ALA A 28 14.54 -6.61 2.27
C ALA A 28 15.63 -5.77 2.96
N VAL A 29 15.93 -4.57 2.45
CA VAL A 29 16.96 -3.67 3.00
C VAL A 29 16.42 -2.81 4.14
N PHE A 30 15.22 -2.26 3.98
CA PHE A 30 14.71 -1.22 4.88
C PHE A 30 13.65 -1.71 5.87
N VAL A 31 12.92 -2.79 5.58
CA VAL A 31 11.78 -3.22 6.40
C VAL A 31 12.19 -4.23 7.46
N VAL A 32 11.81 -3.95 8.70
CA VAL A 32 11.97 -4.84 9.85
C VAL A 32 10.61 -4.93 10.56
N TYR A 33 10.28 -6.13 11.05
CA TYR A 33 9.08 -6.29 11.87
C TYR A 33 9.28 -5.60 13.22
N ASP A 34 8.22 -4.97 13.72
CA ASP A 34 8.25 -4.47 15.07
C ASP A 34 8.28 -5.66 16.05
N ASP A 35 9.42 -5.85 16.72
CA ASP A 35 9.65 -6.98 17.62
C ASP A 35 8.94 -6.84 18.97
N GLY A 36 8.18 -5.75 19.21
CA GLY A 36 7.46 -5.53 20.46
C GLY A 36 8.34 -5.51 21.72
N LYS A 37 9.67 -5.43 21.52
CA LYS A 37 10.69 -5.50 22.56
C LYS A 37 11.30 -4.12 22.76
N HIS A 38 10.55 -3.27 23.45
CA HIS A 38 11.16 -2.15 24.17
C HIS A 38 11.23 -2.51 25.66
N GLY A 39 12.44 -2.89 26.09
CA GLY A 39 12.93 -2.62 27.44
C GLY A 39 12.38 -3.46 28.59
N GLY A 40 12.77 -4.73 28.67
CA GLY A 40 12.93 -5.35 29.98
C GLY A 40 14.16 -4.74 30.66
N HIS A 41 13.98 -3.74 31.54
CA HIS A 41 14.83 -3.45 32.72
C HIS A 41 14.22 -2.26 33.50
N GLY A 42 13.67 -2.55 34.68
CA GLY A 42 13.34 -1.51 35.66
C GLY A 42 12.04 -1.75 36.42
N ALA A 43 12.10 -2.57 37.46
CA ALA A 43 11.12 -2.48 38.54
C ALA A 43 11.33 -1.13 39.25
N HIS A 44 10.57 -0.09 38.91
CA HIS A 44 10.43 1.08 39.76
C HIS A 44 9.02 1.68 39.66
N ASN A 45 8.33 1.63 40.79
CA ASN A 45 7.08 2.34 41.05
C ASN A 45 7.31 3.85 40.92
N ASN A 46 6.54 4.52 40.06
CA ASN A 46 5.89 5.79 40.40
C ASN A 46 4.89 6.19 39.34
N ALA A 47 3.66 6.41 39.80
CA ALA A 47 2.58 7.01 39.04
C ALA A 47 3.01 8.41 38.57
N THR A 48 3.38 8.52 37.31
CA THR A 48 3.49 9.79 36.60
C THR A 48 2.83 9.59 35.25
N HIS A 49 1.81 10.41 35.01
CA HIS A 49 1.10 10.51 33.74
C HIS A 49 2.10 10.85 32.64
N HIS A 50 2.63 9.82 31.98
CA HIS A 50 3.23 9.93 30.67
C HIS A 50 2.17 9.51 29.67
N GLU A 51 1.86 10.41 28.74
CA GLU A 51 1.11 10.10 27.52
C GLU A 51 1.88 9.01 26.77
N GLU A 52 1.61 7.76 27.13
CA GLU A 52 1.93 6.62 26.30
C GLU A 52 1.14 6.83 25.01
N THR A 53 1.84 7.28 23.96
CA THR A 53 1.41 7.07 22.57
C THR A 53 0.89 5.65 22.50
N THR A 54 -0.44 5.56 22.42
CA THR A 54 -1.18 4.34 22.65
C THR A 54 -0.80 3.35 21.55
N GLU A 55 0.20 2.53 21.83
CA GLU A 55 0.52 1.30 21.10
C GLU A 55 -0.70 0.40 21.26
N GLN A 56 -1.73 0.64 20.44
CA GLN A 56 -2.92 -0.17 20.43
C GLN A 56 -2.47 -1.60 20.15
N ASN A 57 -2.81 -2.52 21.05
CA ASN A 57 -2.43 -3.92 20.93
C ASN A 57 -2.73 -4.39 19.49
N PRO A 58 -1.77 -4.99 18.77
CA PRO A 58 -1.99 -5.43 17.40
C PRO A 58 -3.23 -6.34 17.27
N LEU A 59 -3.54 -7.10 18.33
CA LEU A 59 -4.73 -7.93 18.46
C LEU A 59 -6.07 -7.16 18.39
N THR A 60 -6.12 -5.89 18.82
CA THR A 60 -7.33 -5.06 18.75
C THR A 60 -7.50 -4.36 17.41
N LEU A 61 -6.40 -4.08 16.70
CA LEU A 61 -6.42 -3.45 15.38
C LEU A 61 -6.63 -4.44 14.22
N TYR A 62 -6.28 -5.71 14.43
CA TYR A 62 -6.36 -6.73 13.38
C TYR A 62 -7.75 -6.90 12.75
N PRO A 63 -8.88 -6.89 13.49
CA PRO A 63 -10.21 -6.96 12.88
C PRO A 63 -10.50 -5.78 11.96
N MET A 64 -10.13 -4.56 12.39
CA MET A 64 -10.30 -3.36 11.57
C MET A 64 -9.44 -3.41 10.31
N PHE A 65 -8.20 -3.85 10.42
CA PHE A 65 -7.33 -4.10 9.26
C PHE A 65 -8.01 -5.06 8.27
N GLN A 66 -8.52 -6.19 8.76
CA GLN A 66 -9.16 -7.17 7.90
C GLN A 66 -10.40 -6.60 7.18
N ASP A 67 -11.22 -5.83 7.88
CA ASP A 67 -12.42 -5.20 7.28
C ASP A 67 -12.05 -4.23 6.15
N VAL A 68 -11.06 -3.36 6.37
CA VAL A 68 -10.57 -2.43 5.35
C VAL A 68 -9.93 -3.20 4.20
N HIS A 69 -9.09 -4.20 4.49
CA HIS A 69 -8.41 -4.99 3.46
C HIS A 69 -9.42 -5.72 2.56
N VAL A 70 -10.48 -6.30 3.13
CA VAL A 70 -11.56 -6.93 2.35
C VAL A 70 -12.30 -5.89 1.49
N MET A 71 -12.52 -4.67 2.00
CA MET A 71 -13.08 -3.57 1.19
C MET A 71 -12.21 -3.23 -0.03
N ILE A 72 -10.88 -3.21 0.12
CA ILE A 72 -9.93 -2.94 -0.97
C ILE A 72 -9.98 -4.02 -2.05
N PHE A 73 -9.82 -5.28 -1.67
CA PHE A 73 -9.69 -6.37 -2.65
C PHE A 73 -11.02 -6.84 -3.21
N ILE A 74 -12.01 -7.04 -2.34
CA ILE A 74 -13.31 -7.61 -2.71
C ILE A 74 -14.32 -6.49 -2.96
N GLY A 75 -14.41 -5.49 -2.09
CA GLY A 75 -15.35 -4.38 -2.22
C GLY A 75 -15.15 -3.62 -3.53
N PHE A 76 -14.03 -2.91 -3.68
CA PHE A 76 -13.70 -2.18 -4.90
C PHE A 76 -13.53 -3.11 -6.12
N GLY A 77 -12.91 -4.27 -5.92
CA GLY A 77 -12.68 -5.26 -6.99
C GLY A 77 -13.97 -5.71 -7.68
N PHE A 78 -14.99 -6.10 -6.92
CA PHE A 78 -16.28 -6.50 -7.48
C PHE A 78 -17.17 -5.32 -7.84
N LEU A 79 -17.08 -4.18 -7.13
CA LEU A 79 -17.83 -2.97 -7.48
C LEU A 79 -17.52 -2.54 -8.92
N MET A 80 -16.26 -2.60 -9.34
CA MET A 80 -15.84 -2.24 -10.70
C MET A 80 -16.25 -3.24 -11.80
N THR A 81 -16.81 -4.41 -11.43
CA THR A 81 -17.28 -5.42 -12.41
C THR A 81 -18.60 -5.09 -13.09
N PHE A 82 -19.27 -4.01 -12.68
CA PHE A 82 -20.55 -3.59 -13.27
C PHE A 82 -20.50 -3.38 -14.79
N LEU A 83 -19.31 -3.17 -15.38
CA LEU A 83 -19.14 -3.10 -16.82
C LEU A 83 -19.26 -4.48 -17.48
N LYS A 84 -20.38 -4.67 -18.21
CA LYS A 84 -20.79 -5.89 -18.95
C LYS A 84 -19.70 -6.58 -19.78
N ARG A 85 -18.64 -5.88 -20.22
CA ARG A 85 -17.55 -6.42 -21.06
C ARG A 85 -16.15 -6.38 -20.41
N TYR A 86 -16.02 -5.87 -19.18
CA TYR A 86 -14.73 -5.68 -18.51
C TYR A 86 -14.61 -6.38 -17.15
N GLY A 87 -15.63 -7.11 -16.69
CA GLY A 87 -15.65 -7.77 -15.36
C GLY A 87 -14.38 -8.57 -15.03
N PHE A 88 -13.99 -9.55 -15.84
CA PHE A 88 -12.80 -10.37 -15.58
C PHE A 88 -11.48 -9.59 -15.58
N SER A 89 -11.32 -8.62 -16.48
CA SER A 89 -10.11 -7.79 -16.54
C SER A 89 -10.06 -6.77 -15.41
N SER A 90 -11.22 -6.29 -14.93
CA SER A 90 -11.31 -5.29 -13.87
C SER A 90 -10.86 -5.85 -12.53
N VAL A 91 -11.30 -7.07 -12.18
CA VAL A 91 -10.88 -7.71 -10.93
C VAL A 91 -9.38 -8.00 -10.93
N GLY A 92 -8.84 -8.48 -12.05
CA GLY A 92 -7.41 -8.76 -12.18
C GLY A 92 -6.53 -7.51 -12.07
N LEU A 93 -6.94 -6.40 -12.70
CA LEU A 93 -6.24 -5.13 -12.58
C LEU A 93 -6.39 -4.52 -11.18
N ASN A 94 -7.57 -4.65 -10.55
CA ASN A 94 -7.77 -4.24 -9.16
C ASN A 94 -6.81 -4.99 -8.22
N LEU A 95 -6.74 -6.31 -8.34
CA LEU A 95 -5.86 -7.14 -7.52
C LEU A 95 -4.39 -6.71 -7.67
N LEU A 96 -3.95 -6.48 -8.91
CA LEU A 96 -2.59 -6.03 -9.18
C LEU A 96 -2.30 -4.65 -8.58
N LEU A 97 -3.18 -3.69 -8.82
CA LEU A 97 -3.00 -2.31 -8.35
C LEU A 97 -3.07 -2.26 -6.82
N ALA A 98 -4.01 -2.95 -6.20
CA ALA A 98 -4.15 -3.00 -4.75
C ALA A 98 -2.91 -3.61 -4.08
N ALA A 99 -2.42 -4.75 -4.59
CA ALA A 99 -1.23 -5.39 -4.05
C ALA A 99 0.00 -4.48 -4.16
N PHE A 100 0.23 -3.89 -5.34
CA PHE A 100 1.35 -3.00 -5.57
C PHE A 100 1.25 -1.68 -4.78
N ALA A 101 0.06 -1.07 -4.72
CA ALA A 101 -0.20 0.15 -3.97
C ALA A 101 0.06 -0.04 -2.47
N LEU A 102 -0.37 -1.17 -1.90
CA LEU A 102 -0.14 -1.49 -0.49
C LEU A 102 1.34 -1.59 -0.15
N GLN A 103 2.09 -2.35 -0.95
CA GLN A 103 3.52 -2.51 -0.76
C GLN A 103 4.24 -1.16 -0.91
N TRP A 104 3.90 -0.39 -1.95
CA TRP A 104 4.51 0.91 -2.18
C TRP A 104 4.16 1.93 -1.10
N GLY A 105 2.90 1.95 -0.63
CA GLY A 105 2.44 2.82 0.46
C GLY A 105 3.18 2.54 1.76
N LEU A 106 3.33 1.27 2.13
CA LEU A 106 4.13 0.87 3.29
C LEU A 106 5.59 1.33 3.19
N LEU A 107 6.21 1.22 2.01
CA LEU A 107 7.58 1.72 1.80
C LEU A 107 7.66 3.23 1.92
N VAL A 108 6.80 3.98 1.23
CA VAL A 108 6.86 5.44 1.24
C VAL A 108 6.57 5.97 2.65
N GLN A 109 5.52 5.47 3.31
CA GLN A 109 5.19 5.83 4.68
C GLN A 109 6.35 5.50 5.63
N GLY A 110 6.97 4.33 5.44
CA GLY A 110 8.10 3.87 6.23
C GLY A 110 9.37 4.69 6.02
N LEU A 111 9.67 5.07 4.78
CA LEU A 111 10.82 5.91 4.43
C LEU A 111 10.74 7.29 5.07
N TRP A 112 9.53 7.81 5.29
CA TRP A 112 9.33 9.08 5.98
C TRP A 112 9.42 8.99 7.50
N HIS A 113 9.09 7.84 8.08
CA HIS A 113 9.16 7.55 9.53
C HIS A 113 10.34 6.63 9.84
N LEU A 114 11.53 7.00 9.35
CA LEU A 114 12.73 6.21 9.46
C LEU A 114 13.38 6.39 10.85
N ASP A 115 13.02 5.54 11.81
CA ASP A 115 13.73 5.47 13.09
C ASP A 115 14.96 4.57 12.95
N GLU A 116 16.14 5.13 13.20
CA GLU A 116 17.45 4.42 13.15
C GLU A 116 17.78 3.74 11.81
N GLY A 117 17.18 4.19 10.71
CA GLY A 117 17.43 3.64 9.38
C GLY A 117 16.63 2.37 9.06
N LYS A 118 15.66 1.99 9.90
CA LYS A 118 14.80 0.82 9.72
C LYS A 118 13.32 1.20 9.77
N ILE A 119 12.55 0.63 8.87
CA ILE A 119 11.10 0.76 8.80
C ILE A 119 10.48 -0.32 9.68
N LYS A 120 10.04 0.04 10.89
CA LYS A 120 9.19 -0.85 11.70
C LYS A 120 7.80 -0.92 11.09
N VAL A 121 7.38 -2.12 10.65
CA VAL A 121 6.02 -2.35 10.14
C VAL A 121 5.12 -2.82 11.28
N SER A 122 4.04 -2.08 11.51
CA SER A 122 2.98 -2.41 12.46
C SER A 122 1.63 -2.47 11.75
N ILE A 123 0.61 -3.08 12.38
CA ILE A 123 -0.73 -3.19 11.81
C ILE A 123 -1.32 -1.80 11.51
N PHE A 124 -1.03 -0.80 12.33
CA PHE A 124 -1.45 0.57 12.09
C PHE A 124 -0.94 1.12 10.75
N LYS A 125 0.34 0.89 10.42
CA LYS A 125 0.91 1.30 9.12
C LYS A 125 0.26 0.54 7.95
N MET A 126 -0.09 -0.73 8.14
CA MET A 126 -0.82 -1.50 7.12
C MET A 126 -2.21 -0.92 6.85
N ILE A 127 -2.93 -0.50 7.90
CA ILE A 127 -4.24 0.15 7.77
C ILE A 127 -4.12 1.49 7.03
N ASN A 128 -3.10 2.29 7.36
CA ASN A 128 -2.86 3.56 6.64
C ASN A 128 -2.55 3.32 5.16
N ALA A 129 -1.73 2.30 4.84
CA ALA A 129 -1.46 1.92 3.46
C ALA A 129 -2.71 1.43 2.72
N ASP A 130 -3.65 0.76 3.40
CA ASP A 130 -4.96 0.41 2.83
C ASP A 130 -5.81 1.66 2.54
N PHE A 131 -5.77 2.69 3.39
CA PHE A 131 -6.47 3.96 3.09
C PHE A 131 -5.89 4.70 1.89
N SER A 132 -4.56 4.75 1.77
CA SER A 132 -3.85 5.28 0.60
C SER A 132 -4.19 4.48 -0.67
N THR A 133 -4.28 3.15 -0.55
CA THR A 133 -4.69 2.27 -1.65
C THR A 133 -6.15 2.52 -2.07
N ALA A 134 -7.04 2.82 -1.12
CA ALA A 134 -8.43 3.15 -1.43
C ALA A 134 -8.55 4.34 -2.38
N THR A 135 -7.71 5.38 -2.22
CA THR A 135 -7.76 6.57 -3.10
C THR A 135 -7.38 6.20 -4.53
N VAL A 136 -6.31 5.40 -4.69
CA VAL A 136 -5.89 4.88 -6.00
C VAL A 136 -6.98 4.06 -6.66
N LEU A 137 -7.71 3.23 -5.91
CA LEU A 137 -8.80 2.43 -6.45
C LEU A 137 -10.01 3.28 -6.85
N ILE A 138 -10.30 4.36 -6.14
CA ILE A 138 -11.32 5.35 -6.55
C ILE A 138 -10.91 6.01 -7.86
N SER A 139 -9.65 6.47 -7.95
CA SER A 139 -9.08 7.06 -9.16
C SER A 139 -9.09 6.07 -10.32
N PHE A 140 -8.79 4.80 -10.07
CA PHE A 140 -8.86 3.70 -11.05
C PHE A 140 -10.29 3.51 -11.57
N GLY A 141 -11.29 3.51 -10.68
CA GLY A 141 -12.70 3.41 -11.05
C GLY A 141 -13.14 4.51 -12.03
N ALA A 142 -12.63 5.73 -11.88
CA ALA A 142 -12.93 6.85 -12.78
C ALA A 142 -12.35 6.68 -14.20
N VAL A 143 -11.17 6.07 -14.30
CA VAL A 143 -10.46 5.87 -15.59
C VAL A 143 -10.63 4.48 -16.20
N LEU A 144 -11.41 3.62 -15.54
CA LEU A 144 -11.63 2.23 -15.91
C LEU A 144 -12.10 2.08 -17.36
N GLY A 145 -11.49 1.14 -18.08
CA GLY A 145 -11.81 0.82 -19.47
C GLY A 145 -11.29 1.81 -20.52
N LYS A 146 -10.59 2.89 -20.12
CA LYS A 146 -9.97 3.86 -21.04
C LYS A 146 -8.44 3.89 -20.97
N THR A 147 -7.84 3.31 -19.95
CA THR A 147 -6.39 3.36 -19.68
C THR A 147 -5.71 2.01 -19.85
N SER A 148 -4.41 2.06 -20.15
CA SER A 148 -3.54 0.88 -20.20
C SER A 148 -3.08 0.46 -18.79
N PRO A 149 -2.88 -0.85 -18.52
CA PRO A 149 -2.32 -1.31 -17.24
C PRO A 149 -1.00 -0.65 -16.83
N VAL A 150 -0.17 -0.27 -17.81
CA VAL A 150 1.07 0.49 -17.56
C VAL A 150 0.78 1.90 -17.04
N GLN A 151 -0.23 2.58 -17.59
CA GLN A 151 -0.62 3.91 -17.12
C GLN A 151 -1.17 3.84 -15.70
N LEU A 152 -1.89 2.77 -15.37
CA LEU A 152 -2.42 2.54 -14.03
C LEU A 152 -1.29 2.36 -13.01
N LEU A 153 -0.27 1.55 -13.31
CA LEU A 153 0.90 1.40 -12.41
C LEU A 153 1.64 2.72 -12.15
N ILE A 154 1.83 3.53 -13.20
CA ILE A 154 2.48 4.85 -13.06
C ILE A 154 1.60 5.79 -12.23
N MET A 155 0.29 5.78 -12.45
CA MET A 155 -0.66 6.56 -11.67
C MET A 155 -0.62 6.16 -10.19
N THR A 156 -0.63 4.86 -9.89
CA THR A 156 -0.50 4.34 -8.51
C THR A 156 0.80 4.81 -7.83
N LEU A 157 1.95 4.71 -8.51
CA LEU A 157 3.22 5.18 -7.96
C LEU A 157 3.15 6.65 -7.55
N LEU A 158 2.61 7.50 -8.41
CA LEU A 158 2.53 8.94 -8.17
C LEU A 158 1.51 9.26 -7.08
N GLU A 159 0.31 8.70 -7.15
CA GLU A 159 -0.79 8.99 -6.24
C GLU A 159 -0.46 8.59 -4.81
N ILE A 160 0.08 7.38 -4.59
CA ILE A 160 0.52 6.94 -3.26
C ILE A 160 1.64 7.83 -2.73
N THR A 161 2.63 8.18 -3.57
CA THR A 161 3.74 9.05 -3.13
C THR A 161 3.24 10.43 -2.69
N ILE A 162 2.27 10.99 -3.41
CA ILE A 162 1.65 12.27 -3.07
C ILE A 162 0.77 12.12 -1.82
N PHE A 163 -0.02 11.06 -1.70
CA PHE A 163 -0.89 10.82 -0.55
C PHE A 163 -0.08 10.74 0.74
N GLU A 164 0.96 9.91 0.77
CA GLU A 164 1.83 9.77 1.95
C GLU A 164 2.60 11.07 2.25
N TYR A 165 3.00 11.82 1.22
CA TYR A 165 3.64 13.11 1.41
C TYR A 165 2.70 14.14 2.07
N VAL A 166 1.44 14.19 1.64
CA VAL A 166 0.43 15.10 2.25
C VAL A 166 0.03 14.63 3.64
N HIS A 167 -0.12 13.32 3.85
CA HIS A 167 -0.51 12.75 5.13
C HIS A 167 0.58 12.88 6.20
N LYS A 168 1.84 13.07 5.80
CA LYS A 168 2.95 13.35 6.72
C LYS A 168 2.80 14.66 7.51
N ASP A 169 2.15 15.67 6.93
CA ASP A 169 2.08 17.03 7.49
C ASP A 169 0.83 17.27 8.36
N ILE A 170 -0.03 16.25 8.54
CA ILE A 170 -1.29 16.29 9.31
C ILE A 170 -1.14 15.45 10.57
#